data_AF-A0A397U9C7-F1
#
_entry.id   AF-A0A397U9C7-F1
#
_cell.length_a   1.000
_cell.length_b   1.000
_cell.length_c   1.000
_cell.angle_alpha   90.00
_cell.angle_beta   90.00
_cell.angle_gamma   90.00
#
_symmetry.space_group_name_H-M   'P 1'
#
loop_
_entity.id
_entity.type
_entity.pdbx_description
1 polymer ?
#
loop_
_entity_poly.entity_id
_entity_poly.type
_entity_poly.pdbx_seq_one_letter_code
_entity_poly.pdbx_strand_id
1 'polypeptide(L)'
;MSTIDDKSSELSSSSTTNLKENNTKENDETRSDSKPPWAEAHRIAVQNNQNTYTDPETSYIVMTELFHKQRGYCCGNNCRHCPYDHVNVKKKNVIEK
;
A
#
# COMPACT_ATOMS: atom_id res chain seq x y z
N MET A 1 18.35 10.67 -37.17
CA MET A 1 17.00 10.21 -37.55
C MET A 1 16.60 9.14 -36.56
N SER A 2 15.44 9.31 -35.94
CA SER A 2 15.05 8.84 -34.60
C SER A 2 15.11 7.34 -34.35
N THR A 3 15.59 6.96 -33.15
CA THR A 3 15.34 5.66 -32.53
C THR A 3 13.88 5.63 -32.08
N ILE A 4 13.14 4.62 -32.50
CA ILE A 4 11.75 4.39 -32.06
C ILE A 4 11.81 3.37 -30.93
N ASP A 5 11.34 3.79 -29.77
CA ASP A 5 11.17 3.00 -28.56
C ASP A 5 9.93 2.10 -28.69
N ASP A 6 10.12 0.79 -28.82
CA ASP A 6 9.05 -0.20 -28.63
C ASP A 6 9.00 -0.64 -27.17
N LYS A 7 8.03 -0.08 -26.46
CA LYS A 7 7.67 -0.38 -25.09
C LYS A 7 6.42 -1.27 -25.11
N SER A 8 6.52 -2.53 -24.69
CA SER A 8 5.39 -3.24 -24.07
C SER A 8 5.79 -4.58 -23.43
N SER A 9 5.60 -4.63 -22.11
CA SER A 9 4.90 -5.72 -21.43
C SER A 9 5.61 -7.07 -21.29
N GLU A 10 6.66 -7.10 -20.47
CA GLU A 10 7.00 -8.32 -19.74
C GLU A 10 6.27 -8.28 -18.38
N LEU A 11 5.00 -8.70 -18.38
CA LEU A 11 4.38 -9.26 -17.18
C LEU A 11 5.00 -10.66 -17.00
N SER A 12 6.11 -10.71 -16.28
CA SER A 12 6.73 -11.94 -15.79
C SER A 12 6.53 -11.96 -14.29
N SER A 13 5.51 -12.67 -13.84
CA SER A 13 5.62 -14.06 -13.39
C SER A 13 6.26 -14.17 -12.01
N SER A 14 5.46 -14.76 -11.12
CA SER A 14 5.86 -15.47 -9.91
C SER A 14 7.29 -16.02 -9.97
N SER A 15 8.07 -15.82 -8.91
CA SER A 15 8.61 -16.90 -8.09
C SER A 15 9.82 -16.47 -7.25
N THR A 16 9.91 -17.15 -6.10
CA THR A 16 11.15 -17.49 -5.38
C THR A 16 11.93 -16.37 -4.72
N THR A 17 11.61 -16.18 -3.43
CA THR A 17 12.54 -16.33 -2.30
C THR A 17 14.04 -16.31 -2.65
N ASN A 18 14.82 -15.35 -2.15
CA ASN A 18 15.57 -15.47 -0.90
C ASN A 18 16.58 -14.30 -0.67
N LEU A 19 16.79 -13.98 0.61
CA LEU A 19 17.99 -13.38 1.22
C LEU A 19 18.40 -11.95 0.84
N LYS A 20 18.23 -11.00 1.78
CA LYS A 20 19.27 -10.76 2.81
C LYS A 20 18.80 -9.71 3.83
N GLU A 21 19.03 -10.05 5.08
CA GLU A 21 19.08 -9.14 6.23
C GLU A 21 19.90 -7.89 5.89
N ASN A 22 19.51 -6.73 6.42
CA ASN A 22 20.44 -5.87 7.14
C ASN A 22 19.70 -4.83 8.01
N ASN A 23 20.07 -4.89 9.27
CA ASN A 23 19.76 -4.07 10.42
C ASN A 23 20.16 -2.60 10.21
N THR A 24 19.25 -1.66 10.42
CA THR A 24 19.59 -0.37 11.06
C THR A 24 18.38 0.13 11.85
N LYS A 25 18.61 0.11 13.15
CA LYS A 25 17.90 0.73 14.26
C LYS A 25 17.33 2.10 13.93
N GLU A 26 16.01 2.24 14.07
CA GLU A 26 15.43 3.49 14.56
C GLU A 26 14.77 3.18 15.91
N ASN A 27 15.38 3.74 16.95
CA ASN A 27 14.96 3.63 18.33
C ASN A 27 13.78 4.59 18.55
N ASP A 28 12.62 4.05 18.90
CA ASP A 28 11.60 4.77 19.67
C ASP A 28 10.92 3.79 20.62
N GLU A 29 11.62 3.47 21.71
CA GLU A 29 11.01 2.86 22.89
C GLU A 29 10.14 3.92 23.58
N THR A 30 8.83 3.95 23.31
CA THR A 30 7.79 4.11 24.35
C THR A 30 6.38 3.76 23.84
N ARG A 31 6.05 2.46 23.91
CA ARG A 31 4.79 1.87 24.43
C ARG A 31 4.55 0.54 23.72
N SER A 32 4.42 -0.51 24.53
CA SER A 32 3.87 -1.81 24.11
C SER A 32 2.67 -1.61 23.20
N ASP A 33 2.61 -2.32 22.08
CA ASP A 33 1.41 -3.05 21.62
C ASP A 33 1.57 -3.45 20.15
N SER A 34 1.24 -4.70 19.88
CA SER A 34 1.44 -5.44 18.63
C SER A 34 1.08 -4.62 17.38
N LYS A 35 2.08 -4.35 16.54
CA LYS A 35 1.85 -3.78 15.20
C LYS A 35 0.81 -4.64 14.46
N PRO A 36 -0.20 -4.06 13.80
CA PRO A 36 -1.23 -4.86 13.16
C PRO A 36 -0.63 -5.74 12.05
N PRO A 37 -1.16 -6.95 11.81
CA PRO A 37 -0.57 -7.90 10.85
C PRO A 37 -0.37 -7.35 9.44
N TRP A 38 -1.27 -6.47 8.98
CA TRP A 38 -1.17 -5.83 7.66
C TRP A 38 -0.02 -4.82 7.55
N ALA A 39 0.55 -4.32 8.65
CA ALA A 39 1.54 -3.25 8.64
C ALA A 39 2.85 -3.66 7.97
N GLU A 40 3.26 -4.91 8.16
CA GLU A 40 4.48 -5.43 7.54
C GLU A 40 4.27 -5.66 6.03
N ALA A 41 3.13 -6.23 5.64
CA ALA A 41 2.77 -6.40 4.24
C ALA A 41 2.71 -5.05 3.50
N HIS A 42 2.13 -4.03 4.14
CA HIS A 42 2.15 -2.65 3.62
C HIS A 42 3.58 -2.12 3.47
N ARG A 43 4.42 -2.26 4.51
CA ARG A 43 5.81 -1.78 4.50
C ARG A 43 6.60 -2.40 3.36
N ILE A 44 6.50 -3.72 3.18
CA ILE A 44 7.16 -4.46 2.10
C ILE A 44 6.67 -3.98 0.73
N ALA A 45 5.36 -3.80 0.57
CA ALA A 45 4.81 -3.30 -0.70
C ALA A 45 5.30 -1.89 -1.03
N VAL A 46 5.30 -0.97 -0.07
CA VAL A 46 5.82 0.40 -0.27
C VAL A 46 7.31 0.39 -0.61
N GLN A 47 8.11 -0.39 0.11
CA GLN A 47 9.55 -0.51 -0.14
C GLN A 47 9.87 -1.06 -1.53
N ASN A 48 9.00 -1.93 -2.06
CA ASN A 48 9.10 -2.51 -3.40
C ASN A 48 8.37 -1.70 -4.48
N ASN A 49 7.98 -0.45 -4.19
CA ASN A 49 7.21 0.42 -5.08
C ASN A 49 5.91 -0.23 -5.61
N GLN A 50 5.32 -1.14 -4.85
CA GLN A 50 4.07 -1.79 -5.20
C GLN A 50 2.88 -0.91 -4.81
N ASN A 51 1.89 -0.90 -5.71
CA ASN A 51 0.67 -0.11 -5.55
C ASN A 51 -0.38 -0.82 -4.69
N THR A 52 -0.23 -2.12 -4.46
CA THR A 52 -1.18 -2.95 -3.72
C THR A 52 -0.46 -4.03 -2.90
N TYR A 53 -1.10 -4.52 -1.86
CA TYR A 53 -0.69 -5.72 -1.12
C TYR A 53 -1.91 -6.55 -0.73
N THR A 54 -1.70 -7.83 -0.45
CA THR A 54 -2.74 -8.71 0.10
C THR A 54 -2.70 -8.65 1.62
N ASP A 55 -3.83 -8.29 2.23
CA ASP A 55 -3.98 -8.31 3.69
C ASP A 55 -3.93 -9.76 4.21
N PRO A 56 -2.98 -10.12 5.10
CA PRO A 56 -2.85 -11.50 5.57
C PRO A 56 -4.04 -11.97 6.41
N GLU A 57 -4.82 -11.06 7.01
CA GLU A 57 -5.98 -11.43 7.83
C GLU A 57 -7.24 -11.58 6.98
N THR A 58 -7.48 -10.63 6.08
CA THR A 58 -8.73 -10.56 5.30
C THR A 58 -8.61 -11.12 3.90
N SER A 59 -7.39 -11.39 3.42
CA SER A 59 -7.07 -11.75 2.02
C SER A 59 -7.53 -10.73 0.98
N TYR A 60 -7.89 -9.51 1.39
CA TYR A 60 -8.28 -8.45 0.48
C TYR A 60 -7.06 -7.77 -0.14
N ILE A 61 -7.24 -7.33 -1.39
CA ILE A 61 -6.27 -6.48 -2.07
C ILE A 61 -6.44 -5.05 -1.54
N VAL A 62 -5.43 -4.56 -0.83
CA VAL A 62 -5.39 -3.22 -0.27
C VAL A 62 -4.43 -2.36 -1.07
N MET A 63 -4.89 -1.19 -1.49
CA MET A 63 -4.05 -0.19 -2.16
C MET A 63 -3.14 0.52 -1.16
N THR A 64 -1.86 0.66 -1.52
CA THR A 64 -0.85 1.37 -0.71
C THR A 64 -1.04 2.88 -0.78
N GLU A 65 -0.36 3.63 0.10
CA GLU A 65 -0.35 5.10 -0.01
C GLU A 65 0.25 5.56 -1.35
N LEU A 66 1.23 4.81 -1.88
CA LEU A 66 1.93 5.15 -3.13
C LEU A 66 0.96 5.20 -4.30
N PHE A 67 0.06 4.21 -4.38
CA PHE A 67 -0.97 4.19 -5.41
C PHE A 67 -1.87 5.43 -5.35
N HIS A 68 -2.26 5.85 -4.15
CA HIS A 68 -3.11 7.03 -4.00
C HIS A 68 -2.37 8.32 -4.34
N LYS A 69 -1.08 8.43 -3.95
CA LYS A 69 -0.21 9.56 -4.32
C LYS A 69 -0.02 9.63 -5.84
N GLN A 70 0.21 8.51 -6.51
CA GLN A 70 0.31 8.43 -7.97
C GLN A 70 -1.01 8.80 -8.66
N ARG A 71 -2.14 8.35 -8.10
CA ARG A 71 -3.48 8.65 -8.61
C ARG A 71 -3.83 10.14 -8.51
N GLY A 72 -3.34 10.83 -7.49
CA GLY A 72 -3.52 12.27 -7.33
C GLY A 72 -4.85 12.70 -6.69
N TYR A 73 -5.73 11.78 -6.31
CA TYR A 73 -7.02 12.11 -5.67
C TYR A 73 -7.60 10.99 -4.79
N CYS A 74 -8.51 11.36 -3.88
CA CYS A 74 -9.25 10.42 -3.03
C CYS A 74 -10.26 9.61 -3.87
N CYS A 75 -10.21 8.29 -3.82
CA CYS A 75 -11.12 7.44 -4.61
C CYS A 75 -12.53 7.26 -4.00
N GLY A 76 -12.76 7.73 -2.76
CA GLY A 76 -14.06 7.64 -2.08
C GLY A 76 -14.42 6.28 -1.47
N ASN A 77 -13.50 5.30 -1.52
CA ASN A 77 -13.73 3.93 -1.04
C ASN A 77 -13.28 3.67 0.41
N ASN A 78 -13.03 4.72 1.20
CA ASN A 78 -12.58 4.61 2.59
C ASN A 78 -11.34 3.71 2.79
N CYS A 79 -10.34 3.87 1.93
CA CYS A 79 -9.12 3.06 1.94
C CYS A 79 -8.25 3.34 3.18
N ARG A 80 -7.53 2.32 3.67
CA ARG A 80 -6.71 2.40 4.90
C ARG A 80 -5.61 3.46 4.86
N HIS A 81 -5.02 3.69 3.68
CA HIS A 81 -3.83 4.54 3.49
C HIS A 81 -4.11 5.76 2.61
N CYS A 82 -5.25 6.42 2.79
CA CYS A 82 -5.63 7.58 1.99
C CYS A 82 -4.86 8.84 2.44
N PRO A 83 -4.02 9.46 1.59
CA PRO A 83 -3.28 10.68 1.95
C PRO A 83 -4.12 11.96 1.84
N TYR A 84 -5.41 11.84 1.50
CA TYR A 84 -6.32 12.96 1.21
C TYR A 84 -7.47 13.01 2.21
N ASP A 85 -7.25 12.60 3.46
CA ASP A 85 -8.22 12.68 4.56
C ASP A 85 -9.64 12.23 4.22
N HIS A 86 -9.74 11.21 3.35
CA HIS A 86 -11.01 10.65 2.89
C HIS A 86 -12.02 11.68 2.34
N VAL A 87 -11.54 12.79 1.74
CA VAL A 87 -12.40 13.90 1.26
C VAL A 87 -13.57 13.48 0.35
N ASN A 88 -13.42 12.38 -0.40
CA ASN A 88 -14.45 11.88 -1.31
C ASN A 88 -15.29 10.73 -0.73
N VAL A 89 -15.10 10.36 0.54
CA VAL A 89 -15.90 9.31 1.19
C VAL A 89 -17.25 9.89 1.63
N LYS A 90 -18.34 9.28 1.14
CA LYS A 90 -19.70 9.68 1.52
C LYS A 90 -19.96 9.34 2.99
N LYS A 91 -20.20 10.36 3.82
CA LYS A 91 -20.65 10.16 5.21
C LYS A 91 -22.11 9.68 5.19
N LYS A 92 -22.40 8.61 5.93
CA LYS A 92 -23.79 8.19 6.15
C LYS A 92 -24.39 9.11 7.21
N ASN A 93 -25.44 9.85 6.86
CA ASN A 93 -26.28 10.52 7.84
C ASN A 93 -27.11 9.44 8.54
N VAL A 94 -26.58 8.91 9.65
CA VAL A 94 -27.36 8.01 10.49
C VAL A 94 -28.39 8.88 11.19
N ILE A 95 -29.66 8.75 10.80
CA ILE A 95 -30.77 9.29 11.56
C ILE A 95 -30.89 8.37 12.77
N GLU A 96 -30.29 8.77 13.89
CA GLU A 96 -30.49 8.10 15.19
C GLU A 96 -32.00 8.09 15.47
N LYS A 97 -32.55 6.87 15.61
CA LYS A 97 -33.97 6.63 15.92
C LYS A 97 -34.15 6.42 17.41
#